data_AF-A0A2N2ASX4-F1
#
_entry.id   AF-A0A2N2ASX4-F1
#
_cell.length_a   1.000
_cell.length_b   1.000
_cell.length_c   1.000
_cell.angle_alpha   90.00
_cell.angle_beta   90.00
_cell.angle_gamma   90.00
#
_symmetry.space_group_name_H-M   'P 1'
#
loop_
_entity.id
_entity.type
_entity.pdbx_description
1 polymer ?
#
loop_
_entity_poly.entity_id
_entity_poly.type
_entity_poly.pdbx_seq_one_letter_code
_entity_poly.pdbx_strand_id
1 'polypeptide(L)'
;MKDNITIKHIPNGLNDPYQHYEYERYPRNPIEGDFVIIKAVVEPYSPEQNVLLQWSLNGNKQKPHIGRRTIDHVKGKEYFEFEIGGFTKKDLIQYHIEVEDKGEIYRSKTFDFSVGEKFYLGKVERVSVSNNIIVVEFEKTNSLKPKLSFYFEKRYLKILINLADLDKKCEDKNSFSIINDNHYIYKDSITGSQLEIIKNPFKFVIKDNKGNILLGSYQDILNYLEWQDYFDGRINISLRFQTDSKNFYGFGEKYDRLNQKGLQPDICVYNQYQNQQSRTYLPIPFFFTENSYGMYIKSSQYLKFDLCNKLDNLIEIKGRLNKRNPALELYVLFGEPHKILTDYLSLTGFPSLPPKWAFGPWMSSNSWNTQREILKQVKAMNKFKIPATVLVIEAWSDETTFYIFNDAVYKSKSGAQKFSYKDFDFSEKGKWPNPKGMIDLIHKSNLKIILWQIPIINKYFEEGIKNKQHIQDESYAVEKGFCVMNEDGTPYRMPYGWFANSLLLDFSNPDAKEWWFNKRRYLIEDLSVDGFKTDGGEFIFDNN
;
A
#
# COMPACT_ATOMS: atom_id res chain seq x y z
N MET A 1 4.50 10.34 42.02
CA MET A 1 4.19 9.23 41.08
C MET A 1 5.53 8.67 40.66
N LYS A 2 5.77 7.35 40.76
CA LYS A 2 6.99 6.77 40.16
C LYS A 2 6.84 6.98 38.65
N ASP A 3 7.78 7.67 38.02
CA ASP A 3 7.77 7.77 36.56
C ASP A 3 8.00 6.36 36.03
N ASN A 4 6.98 5.76 35.40
CA ASN A 4 7.12 4.45 34.80
C ASN A 4 8.01 4.58 33.56
N ILE A 5 9.22 4.02 33.62
CA ILE A 5 10.13 3.96 32.47
C ILE A 5 9.46 3.18 31.34
N THR A 6 9.39 3.80 30.17
CA THR A 6 8.89 3.23 28.93
C THR A 6 10.06 2.97 27.99
N ILE A 7 10.13 1.75 27.45
CA ILE A 7 11.13 1.33 26.46
C ILE A 7 10.41 1.11 25.13
N LYS A 8 10.67 1.98 24.15
CA LYS A 8 10.09 1.88 22.81
C LYS A 8 11.13 1.32 21.83
N HIS A 9 10.87 0.12 21.35
CA HIS A 9 11.57 -0.51 20.24
C HIS A 9 10.58 -1.25 19.34
N ILE A 10 10.62 -0.97 18.03
CA ILE A 10 9.78 -1.60 17.02
C ILE A 10 10.72 -1.96 15.86
N PRO A 11 11.17 -3.23 15.73
CA PRO A 11 12.26 -3.58 14.83
C PRO A 11 12.04 -3.17 13.37
N ASN A 12 10.83 -3.33 12.86
CA ASN A 12 10.46 -2.95 11.48
C ASN A 12 9.97 -1.50 11.35
N GLY A 13 10.03 -0.73 12.44
CA GLY A 13 9.38 0.57 12.53
C GLY A 13 7.90 0.49 12.19
N LEU A 14 7.44 1.48 11.43
CA LEU A 14 6.09 1.50 10.88
C LEU A 14 6.09 1.06 9.42
N ASN A 15 7.10 0.30 8.98
CA ASN A 15 7.32 -0.13 7.59
C ASN A 15 7.22 0.99 6.52
N ASP A 16 7.27 2.26 6.92
CA ASP A 16 7.27 3.41 6.02
C ASP A 16 8.55 3.37 5.15
N PRO A 17 8.43 3.38 3.81
CA PRO A 17 9.58 3.30 2.91
C PRO A 17 10.37 4.61 2.81
N TYR A 18 9.84 5.72 3.35
CA TYR A 18 10.42 7.06 3.29
C TYR A 18 10.89 7.58 4.65
N GLN A 19 10.39 7.00 5.74
CA GLN A 19 10.75 7.40 7.10
C GLN A 19 11.46 6.27 7.84
N HIS A 20 12.50 6.66 8.59
CA HIS A 20 13.17 5.82 9.57
C HIS A 20 13.02 6.44 10.95
N TYR A 21 12.74 5.62 11.95
CA TYR A 21 12.55 6.06 13.33
C TYR A 21 13.70 5.66 14.25
N GLU A 22 13.81 6.38 15.37
CA GLU A 22 14.88 6.27 16.38
C GLU A 22 14.70 5.02 17.27
N TYR A 23 13.73 4.18 16.97
CA TYR A 23 13.36 2.97 17.70
C TYR A 23 13.33 1.73 16.79
N GLU A 24 13.92 1.80 15.59
CA GLU A 24 13.97 0.70 14.63
C GLU A 24 15.21 -0.18 14.78
N ARG A 25 15.19 -1.35 14.12
CA ARG A 25 16.40 -2.09 13.77
C ARG A 25 16.87 -1.64 12.39
N TYR A 26 18.19 -1.48 12.23
CA TYR A 26 18.81 -1.21 10.94
C TYR A 26 19.85 -2.30 10.59
N PRO A 27 19.79 -2.88 9.37
CA PRO A 27 18.64 -2.85 8.46
C PRO A 27 17.43 -3.55 9.08
N ARG A 28 16.20 -3.17 8.69
CA ARG A 28 14.96 -3.79 9.21
C ARG A 28 14.96 -5.31 9.01
N ASN A 29 15.47 -5.76 7.87
CA ASN A 29 15.56 -7.18 7.50
C ASN A 29 17.01 -7.54 7.16
N PRO A 30 17.84 -7.92 8.16
CA PRO A 30 19.23 -8.26 7.94
C PRO A 30 19.42 -9.49 7.06
N ILE A 31 20.39 -9.42 6.17
CA ILE A 31 20.94 -10.57 5.44
C ILE A 31 22.40 -10.80 5.86
N GLU A 32 22.95 -11.95 5.48
CA GLU A 32 24.36 -12.30 5.72
C GLU A 32 25.30 -11.16 5.28
N GLY A 33 26.21 -10.78 6.19
CA GLY A 33 27.18 -9.71 5.99
C GLY A 33 26.69 -8.30 6.34
N ASP A 34 25.39 -8.09 6.59
CA ASP A 34 24.90 -6.80 7.08
C ASP A 34 25.40 -6.52 8.50
N PHE A 35 25.76 -5.27 8.77
CA PHE A 35 26.05 -4.79 10.12
C PHE A 35 24.76 -4.32 10.80
N VAL A 36 24.39 -4.94 11.92
CA VAL A 36 23.10 -4.71 12.57
C VAL A 36 23.21 -3.74 13.74
N ILE A 37 22.30 -2.77 13.73
CA ILE A 37 22.12 -1.76 14.78
C ILE A 37 20.70 -1.86 15.32
N ILE A 38 20.56 -2.02 16.64
CA ILE A 38 19.28 -1.91 17.35
C ILE A 38 19.15 -0.49 17.90
N LYS A 39 17.99 0.15 17.72
CA LYS A 39 17.71 1.48 18.28
C LYS A 39 16.53 1.45 19.23
N ALA A 40 16.58 2.22 20.32
CA ALA A 40 15.48 2.31 21.27
C ALA A 40 15.35 3.70 21.87
N VAL A 41 14.11 4.11 22.12
CA VAL A 41 13.79 5.33 22.88
C VAL A 41 13.39 4.93 24.30
N VAL A 42 13.97 5.59 25.30
CA VAL A 42 13.69 5.37 26.73
C VAL A 42 13.16 6.66 27.33
N GLU A 43 11.97 6.61 27.95
CA GLU A 43 11.29 7.79 28.49
C GLU A 43 10.73 7.52 29.90
N PRO A 44 10.93 8.42 30.89
CA PRO A 44 11.86 9.55 30.83
C PRO A 44 13.31 9.08 30.86
N TYR A 45 14.19 9.81 30.18
CA TYR A 45 15.63 9.60 30.24
C TYR A 45 16.22 10.19 31.53
N SER A 46 17.20 9.50 32.11
CA SER A 46 18.06 9.99 33.19
C SER A 46 19.52 9.59 32.93
N PRO A 47 20.51 10.47 33.18
CA PRO A 47 21.93 10.12 33.03
C PRO A 47 22.42 8.99 33.95
N GLU A 48 21.68 8.69 35.02
CA GLU A 48 21.97 7.60 35.95
C GLU A 48 21.52 6.23 35.41
N GLN A 49 20.74 6.21 34.32
CA GLN A 49 20.23 4.98 33.73
C GLN A 49 21.32 4.21 33.02
N ASN A 50 21.40 2.91 33.29
CA ASN A 50 22.19 1.99 32.50
C ASN A 50 21.27 1.24 31.52
N VAL A 51 21.45 1.48 30.22
CA VAL A 51 20.64 0.87 29.17
C VAL A 51 21.44 -0.21 28.47
N LEU A 52 20.99 -1.46 28.60
CA LEU A 52 21.67 -2.64 28.11
C LEU A 52 20.81 -3.39 27.09
N LEU A 53 21.47 -3.97 26.08
CA LEU A 53 20.86 -4.98 25.22
C LEU A 53 21.33 -6.36 25.66
N GLN A 54 20.41 -7.13 26.24
CA GLN A 54 20.62 -8.55 26.51
C GLN A 54 20.27 -9.34 25.26
N TRP A 55 21.12 -10.28 24.86
CA TRP A 55 20.89 -11.04 23.64
C TRP A 55 21.52 -12.42 23.64
N SER A 56 21.02 -13.27 22.76
CA SER A 56 21.56 -14.59 22.45
C SER A 56 21.71 -14.78 20.94
N LEU A 57 22.68 -15.60 20.57
CA LEU A 57 22.94 -16.04 19.20
C LEU A 57 22.77 -17.56 19.16
N ASN A 58 21.81 -18.04 18.38
CA ASN A 58 21.50 -19.46 18.25
C ASN A 58 21.28 -20.15 19.61
N GLY A 59 20.58 -19.45 20.53
CA GLY A 59 20.32 -19.91 21.91
C GLY A 59 21.48 -19.69 22.89
N ASN A 60 22.68 -19.32 22.43
CA ASN A 60 23.83 -19.07 23.28
C ASN A 60 23.86 -17.61 23.73
N LYS A 61 23.80 -17.37 25.04
CA LYS A 61 23.85 -16.03 25.64
C LYS A 61 25.15 -15.31 25.29
N GLN A 62 25.05 -14.07 24.86
CA GLN A 62 26.18 -13.22 24.50
C GLN A 62 26.48 -12.20 25.60
N LYS A 63 27.61 -11.50 25.47
CA LYS A 63 27.91 -10.35 26.34
C LYS A 63 26.91 -9.22 26.04
N PRO A 64 26.30 -8.59 27.06
CA PRO A 64 25.39 -7.47 26.84
C PRO A 64 26.08 -6.30 26.15
N HIS A 65 25.36 -5.57 25.28
CA HIS A 65 25.84 -4.31 24.73
C HIS A 65 25.35 -3.14 25.59
N ILE A 66 26.25 -2.20 25.89
CA ILE A 66 25.89 -0.93 26.52
C ILE A 66 25.38 0.02 25.43
N GLY A 67 24.21 0.62 25.64
CA GLY A 67 23.59 1.52 24.68
C GLY A 67 24.38 2.82 24.54
N ARG A 68 24.77 3.17 23.32
CA ARG A 68 25.34 4.48 23.01
C ARG A 68 24.22 5.51 22.89
N ARG A 69 24.18 6.49 23.79
CA ARG A 69 23.27 7.63 23.68
C ARG A 69 23.56 8.42 22.40
N THR A 70 22.52 8.68 21.64
CA THR A 70 22.55 9.37 20.35
C THR A 70 21.41 10.39 20.28
N ILE A 71 21.62 11.49 19.56
CA ILE A 71 20.63 12.55 19.38
C ILE A 71 20.37 12.69 17.88
N ASP A 72 19.11 12.52 17.47
CA ASP A 72 18.65 12.98 16.15
C ASP A 72 18.46 14.50 16.23
N HIS A 73 19.45 15.25 15.73
CA HIS A 73 19.42 16.72 15.74
C HIS A 73 18.35 17.32 14.83
N VAL A 74 17.82 16.56 13.86
CA VAL A 74 16.76 17.03 12.96
C VAL A 74 15.41 16.96 13.67
N LYS A 75 15.15 15.87 14.40
CA LYS A 75 13.89 15.65 15.12
C LYS A 75 13.94 16.09 16.58
N GLY A 76 15.11 16.43 17.09
CA GLY A 76 15.33 16.78 18.50
C GLY A 76 15.04 15.61 19.44
N LYS A 77 15.24 14.36 19.00
CA LYS A 77 14.92 13.15 19.77
C LYS A 77 16.18 12.43 20.21
N GLU A 78 16.20 12.04 21.48
CA GLU A 78 17.26 11.22 22.06
C GLU A 78 16.88 9.74 22.02
N TYR A 79 17.87 8.90 21.74
CA TYR A 79 17.70 7.45 21.66
C TYR A 79 19.02 6.72 21.94
N PHE A 80 18.94 5.41 22.09
CA PHE A 80 20.09 4.53 22.32
C PHE A 80 20.35 3.64 21.10
N GLU A 81 21.62 3.47 20.75
CA GLU A 81 22.08 2.55 19.70
C GLU A 81 22.89 1.40 20.29
N PHE A 82 22.63 0.19 19.77
CA PHE A 82 23.38 -1.01 20.08
C PHE A 82 23.90 -1.59 18.76
N GLU A 83 25.20 -1.43 18.52
CA GLU A 83 25.90 -2.02 17.38
C GLU A 83 26.26 -3.47 17.73
N ILE A 84 25.51 -4.45 17.20
CA ILE A 84 25.63 -5.86 17.56
C ILE A 84 26.47 -6.69 16.57
N GLY A 85 26.97 -6.06 15.51
CA GLY A 85 27.89 -6.66 14.56
C GLY A 85 27.22 -7.28 13.33
N GLY A 86 27.99 -8.08 12.60
CA GLY A 86 27.51 -8.84 11.44
C GLY A 86 27.31 -10.32 11.77
N PHE A 87 26.44 -10.95 11.00
CA PHE A 87 26.01 -12.33 11.24
C PHE A 87 26.07 -13.19 9.98
N THR A 88 26.01 -14.50 10.18
CA THR A 88 25.94 -15.50 9.11
C THR A 88 24.48 -15.85 8.82
N LYS A 89 24.21 -16.30 7.60
CA LYS A 89 22.87 -16.74 7.22
C LYS A 89 22.30 -17.78 8.20
N LYS A 90 20.99 -17.73 8.43
CA LYS A 90 20.23 -18.59 9.36
C LYS A 90 20.55 -18.41 10.85
N ASP A 91 21.48 -17.52 11.21
CA ASP A 91 21.64 -17.14 12.61
C ASP A 91 20.31 -16.59 13.16
N LEU A 92 19.92 -17.10 14.32
CA LEU A 92 18.76 -16.64 15.08
C LEU A 92 19.26 -15.76 16.22
N ILE A 93 18.86 -14.49 16.19
CA ILE A 93 19.16 -13.51 17.22
C ILE A 93 17.90 -13.29 18.04
N GLN A 94 18.00 -13.40 19.36
CA GLN A 94 16.94 -13.02 20.28
C GLN A 94 17.48 -11.98 21.25
N TYR A 95 16.71 -10.92 21.51
CA TYR A 95 17.17 -9.82 22.36
C TYR A 95 16.03 -9.13 23.09
N HIS A 96 16.36 -8.45 24.18
CA HIS A 96 15.51 -7.47 24.86
C HIS A 96 16.38 -6.33 25.40
N ILE A 97 15.75 -5.18 25.63
CA ILE A 97 16.40 -4.01 26.19
C ILE A 97 16.07 -3.96 27.67
N GLU A 98 17.09 -3.77 28.49
CA GLU A 98 16.99 -3.55 29.93
C GLU A 98 17.41 -2.12 30.27
N VAL A 99 16.63 -1.46 31.12
CA VAL A 99 16.98 -0.17 31.71
C VAL A 99 17.06 -0.36 33.20
N GLU A 100 18.25 -0.16 33.77
CA GLU A 100 18.45 -0.08 35.21
C GLU A 100 18.36 1.39 35.62
N ASP A 101 17.38 1.73 36.48
CA ASP A 101 17.18 3.07 37.02
C ASP A 101 16.91 2.99 38.52
N LYS A 102 17.73 3.67 39.32
CA LYS A 102 17.57 3.77 40.78
C LYS A 102 17.42 2.39 41.47
N GLY A 103 18.12 1.38 40.96
CA GLY A 103 18.13 0.00 41.47
C GLY A 103 16.96 -0.88 41.01
N GLU A 104 16.06 -0.36 40.16
CA GLU A 104 14.98 -1.13 39.53
C GLU A 104 15.34 -1.47 38.09
N ILE A 105 14.92 -2.65 37.61
CA ILE A 105 15.16 -3.11 36.23
C ILE A 105 13.85 -3.13 35.45
N TYR A 106 13.81 -2.37 34.38
CA TYR A 106 12.71 -2.33 33.41
C TYR A 106 13.12 -3.11 32.16
N ARG A 107 12.20 -3.90 31.60
CA ARG A 107 12.47 -4.75 30.43
C ARG A 107 11.48 -4.50 29.32
N SER A 108 11.96 -4.43 28.09
CA SER A 108 11.11 -4.57 26.91
C SER A 108 10.58 -6.01 26.78
N LYS A 109 9.63 -6.24 25.87
CA LYS A 109 9.39 -7.58 25.36
C LYS A 109 10.64 -8.14 24.67
N THR A 110 10.69 -9.47 24.51
CA THR A 110 11.70 -10.12 23.69
C THR A 110 11.37 -9.93 22.20
N PHE A 111 12.40 -9.67 21.42
CA PHE A 111 12.36 -9.56 19.97
C PHE A 111 13.30 -10.59 19.37
N ASP A 112 13.04 -10.98 18.13
CA ASP A 112 13.89 -11.88 17.38
C ASP A 112 14.00 -11.51 15.89
N PHE A 113 15.02 -12.06 15.25
CA PHE A 113 15.10 -12.14 13.80
C PHE A 113 16.03 -13.26 13.36
N SER A 114 15.75 -13.81 12.18
CA SER A 114 16.66 -14.67 11.44
C SER A 114 17.40 -13.87 10.39
N VAL A 115 18.69 -14.18 10.22
CA VAL A 115 19.55 -13.55 9.21
C VAL A 115 19.28 -14.19 7.86
N GLY A 116 18.82 -13.40 6.91
CA GLY A 116 18.46 -13.88 5.58
C GLY A 116 19.67 -14.22 4.70
N GLU A 117 19.40 -14.92 3.60
CA GLU A 117 20.39 -15.25 2.56
C GLU A 117 19.92 -14.72 1.21
N LYS A 118 20.86 -14.25 0.40
CA LYS A 118 20.60 -13.87 -1.00
C LYS A 118 20.88 -15.05 -1.91
N PHE A 119 19.95 -15.31 -2.82
CA PHE A 119 20.00 -16.36 -3.82
C PHE A 119 19.86 -15.79 -5.23
N TYR A 120 20.33 -16.59 -6.19
CA TYR A 120 20.36 -16.25 -7.61
C TYR A 120 19.70 -17.38 -8.40
N LEU A 121 19.13 -17.04 -9.54
CA LEU A 121 18.56 -18.03 -10.46
C LEU A 121 19.67 -18.97 -10.97
N GLY A 122 19.51 -20.27 -10.71
CA GLY A 122 20.44 -21.31 -11.15
C GLY A 122 20.34 -21.64 -12.65
N LYS A 123 20.90 -22.78 -13.07
CA LYS A 123 20.80 -23.23 -14.46
C LYS A 123 19.41 -23.77 -14.76
N VAL A 124 19.03 -23.77 -16.05
CA VAL A 124 17.79 -24.40 -16.49
C VAL A 124 17.96 -25.92 -16.50
N GLU A 125 17.18 -26.60 -15.67
CA GLU A 125 17.10 -28.05 -15.64
C GLU A 125 16.29 -28.54 -16.86
N ARG A 126 15.09 -27.98 -17.03
CA ARG A 126 14.12 -28.44 -18.02
C ARG A 126 13.31 -27.27 -18.60
N VAL A 127 13.02 -27.35 -19.90
CA VAL A 127 11.97 -26.56 -20.54
C VAL A 127 10.89 -27.55 -20.97
N SER A 128 9.65 -27.32 -20.58
CA SER A 128 8.51 -28.14 -20.97
C SER A 128 7.40 -27.27 -21.55
N VAL A 129 6.63 -27.87 -22.46
CA VAL A 129 5.45 -27.22 -23.05
C VAL A 129 4.26 -28.13 -22.88
N SER A 130 3.22 -27.61 -22.24
CA SER A 130 1.95 -28.30 -22.06
C SER A 130 0.82 -27.28 -22.00
N ASN A 131 -0.35 -27.62 -22.53
CA ASN A 131 -1.55 -26.77 -22.50
C ASN A 131 -1.32 -25.30 -22.96
N ASN A 132 -0.47 -25.10 -23.98
CA ASN A 132 -0.07 -23.78 -24.50
C ASN A 132 0.67 -22.89 -23.47
N ILE A 133 1.36 -23.51 -22.51
CA ILE A 133 2.20 -22.85 -21.52
C ILE A 133 3.62 -23.39 -21.68
N ILE A 134 4.60 -22.48 -21.74
CA ILE A 134 6.02 -22.86 -21.61
C ILE A 134 6.42 -22.73 -20.16
N VAL A 135 6.96 -23.79 -19.58
CA VAL A 135 7.50 -23.80 -18.22
C VAL A 135 9.01 -24.02 -18.31
N VAL A 136 9.76 -23.08 -17.74
CA VAL A 136 11.21 -23.17 -17.56
C VAL A 136 11.46 -23.51 -16.09
N GLU A 137 11.96 -24.71 -15.84
CA GLU A 137 12.32 -25.19 -14.51
C GLU A 137 13.82 -25.03 -14.29
N PHE A 138 14.17 -24.44 -13.15
CA PHE A 138 15.56 -24.20 -12.77
C PHE A 138 16.00 -25.19 -11.70
N GLU A 139 17.32 -25.36 -11.59
CA GLU A 139 17.94 -26.11 -10.51
C GLU A 139 17.44 -25.62 -9.15
N LYS A 140 17.24 -26.57 -8.23
CA LYS A 140 16.81 -26.28 -6.87
C LYS A 140 17.85 -25.37 -6.19
N THR A 141 17.38 -24.29 -5.58
CA THR A 141 18.20 -23.35 -4.83
C THR A 141 17.61 -23.23 -3.43
N ASN A 142 18.36 -23.69 -2.42
CA ASN A 142 17.86 -23.94 -1.06
C ASN A 142 16.66 -24.92 -1.04
N SER A 143 15.54 -24.58 -0.40
CA SER A 143 14.30 -25.37 -0.38
C SER A 143 13.44 -25.13 -1.63
N LEU A 144 13.75 -24.10 -2.43
CA LEU A 144 12.91 -23.60 -3.51
C LEU A 144 13.36 -24.19 -4.86
N LYS A 145 12.42 -24.51 -5.75
CA LYS A 145 12.66 -24.92 -7.14
C LYS A 145 12.05 -23.89 -8.10
N PRO A 146 12.78 -22.81 -8.46
CA PRO A 146 12.21 -21.72 -9.25
C PRO A 146 11.64 -22.23 -10.58
N LYS A 147 10.46 -21.74 -10.95
CA LYS A 147 9.86 -21.94 -12.28
C LYS A 147 9.46 -20.59 -12.87
N LEU A 148 9.67 -20.45 -14.18
CA LEU A 148 9.10 -19.36 -14.97
C LEU A 148 8.10 -19.95 -15.95
N SER A 149 6.84 -19.53 -15.87
CA SER A 149 5.81 -19.95 -16.80
C SER A 149 5.40 -18.80 -17.72
N PHE A 150 5.28 -19.09 -19.00
CA PHE A 150 4.95 -18.11 -20.04
C PHE A 150 3.75 -18.59 -20.84
N TYR A 151 2.74 -17.73 -20.99
CA TYR A 151 1.67 -17.98 -21.94
C TYR A 151 1.05 -16.71 -22.49
N PHE A 152 0.70 -16.75 -23.77
CA PHE A 152 -0.17 -15.75 -24.38
C PHE A 152 -1.61 -16.06 -24.03
N GLU A 153 -2.35 -15.03 -23.64
CA GLU A 153 -3.79 -15.10 -23.41
C GLU A 153 -4.40 -13.79 -23.92
N LYS A 154 -5.41 -13.89 -24.79
CA LYS A 154 -6.08 -12.78 -25.47
C LYS A 154 -5.12 -11.92 -26.30
N ARG A 155 -4.43 -10.96 -25.68
CA ARG A 155 -3.56 -9.97 -26.36
C ARG A 155 -2.31 -9.63 -25.55
N TYR A 156 -2.03 -10.42 -24.51
CA TYR A 156 -0.91 -10.18 -23.61
C TYR A 156 -0.13 -11.46 -23.37
N LEU A 157 1.16 -11.31 -23.06
CA LEU A 157 2.00 -12.37 -22.55
C LEU A 157 1.96 -12.31 -21.02
N LYS A 158 1.52 -13.39 -20.38
CA LYS A 158 1.66 -13.53 -18.94
C LYS A 158 2.97 -14.24 -18.60
N ILE A 159 3.71 -13.66 -17.67
CA ILE A 159 4.91 -14.23 -17.07
C ILE A 159 4.58 -14.51 -15.60
N LEU A 160 4.65 -15.78 -15.20
CA LEU A 160 4.52 -16.19 -13.81
C LEU A 160 5.87 -16.61 -13.28
N ILE A 161 6.25 -15.98 -12.18
CA ILE A 161 7.44 -16.32 -11.42
C ILE A 161 6.93 -17.02 -10.19
N ASN A 162 7.00 -18.35 -10.18
CA ASN A 162 6.33 -19.11 -9.14
C ASN A 162 7.01 -20.45 -8.83
N LEU A 163 6.75 -20.91 -7.61
CA LEU A 163 7.07 -22.23 -7.08
C LEU A 163 5.83 -23.14 -7.00
N ALA A 164 4.63 -22.61 -7.30
CA ALA A 164 3.38 -23.37 -7.31
C ALA A 164 3.02 -23.88 -8.71
N ASP A 165 2.46 -25.09 -8.77
CA ASP A 165 1.94 -25.69 -10.00
C ASP A 165 0.68 -24.93 -10.46
N LEU A 166 0.64 -24.57 -11.74
CA LEU A 166 -0.51 -23.92 -12.35
C LEU A 166 -1.44 -24.98 -12.92
N ASP A 167 -2.60 -25.13 -12.30
CA ASP A 167 -3.70 -25.93 -12.85
C ASP A 167 -4.52 -25.04 -13.80
N LYS A 168 -3.96 -24.71 -14.97
CA LYS A 168 -4.65 -23.90 -15.99
C LYS A 168 -4.41 -24.44 -17.40
N LYS A 169 -5.48 -24.48 -18.19
CA LYS A 169 -5.42 -24.67 -19.65
C LYS A 169 -5.54 -23.30 -20.32
N CYS A 170 -4.67 -23.00 -21.28
CA CYS A 170 -4.83 -21.85 -22.15
C CYS A 170 -5.57 -22.28 -23.43
N GLU A 171 -6.70 -21.64 -23.72
CA GLU A 171 -7.61 -21.99 -24.83
C GLU A 171 -7.18 -21.38 -26.18
N ASP A 172 -6.26 -20.41 -26.19
CA ASP A 172 -5.86 -19.71 -27.41
C ASP A 172 -5.00 -20.59 -28.34
N LYS A 173 -5.28 -20.55 -29.65
CA LYS A 173 -4.56 -21.29 -30.69
C LYS A 173 -3.23 -20.64 -31.03
N ASN A 174 -2.26 -20.75 -30.14
CA ASN A 174 -0.93 -20.18 -30.34
C ASN A 174 0.03 -21.19 -31.00
N SER A 175 1.02 -20.71 -31.75
CA SER A 175 1.98 -21.57 -32.44
C SER A 175 3.28 -21.67 -31.65
N PHE A 176 3.72 -22.91 -31.41
CA PHE A 176 4.96 -23.21 -30.72
C PHE A 176 5.94 -23.88 -31.67
N SER A 177 7.22 -23.52 -31.57
CA SER A 177 8.29 -24.09 -32.40
C SER A 177 9.53 -24.34 -31.54
N ILE A 178 9.97 -25.60 -31.48
CA ILE A 178 11.27 -25.97 -30.93
C ILE A 178 12.26 -25.89 -32.09
N ILE A 179 13.19 -24.94 -32.05
CA ILE A 179 14.22 -24.80 -33.08
C ILE A 179 15.32 -25.84 -32.84
N ASN A 180 15.71 -26.01 -31.58
CA ASN A 180 16.58 -27.08 -31.07
C ASN A 180 16.42 -27.16 -29.54
N ASP A 181 17.13 -28.09 -28.89
CA ASP A 181 17.07 -28.31 -27.43
C ASP A 181 17.44 -27.07 -26.58
N ASN A 182 18.09 -26.07 -27.19
CA ASN A 182 18.51 -24.84 -26.55
C ASN A 182 17.65 -23.62 -26.92
N HIS A 183 16.78 -23.68 -27.94
CA HIS A 183 16.08 -22.51 -28.47
C HIS A 183 14.62 -22.82 -28.81
N TYR A 184 13.73 -22.10 -28.13
CA TYR A 184 12.28 -22.25 -28.19
C TYR A 184 11.63 -20.95 -28.62
N ILE A 185 10.67 -21.02 -29.54
CA ILE A 185 9.91 -19.88 -30.05
C ILE A 185 8.43 -20.10 -29.77
N TYR A 186 7.80 -19.12 -29.13
CA TYR A 186 6.37 -19.08 -28.90
C TYR A 186 5.77 -17.84 -29.54
N LYS A 187 4.84 -18.01 -30.47
CA LYS A 187 4.24 -16.90 -31.18
C LYS A 187 2.74 -16.82 -30.90
N ASP A 188 2.31 -15.62 -30.54
CA ASP A 188 0.91 -15.28 -30.37
C ASP A 188 0.20 -15.21 -31.73
N SER A 189 -0.96 -15.85 -31.81
CA SER A 189 -1.78 -15.84 -33.02
C SER A 189 -2.52 -14.51 -33.24
N ILE A 190 -2.74 -13.73 -32.17
CA ILE A 190 -3.59 -12.54 -32.20
C ILE A 190 -2.78 -11.28 -32.49
N THR A 191 -1.71 -11.04 -31.73
CA THR A 191 -0.84 -9.86 -31.90
C THR A 191 0.29 -10.12 -32.89
N GLY A 192 0.65 -11.38 -33.13
CA GLY A 192 1.85 -11.75 -33.87
C GLY A 192 3.15 -11.59 -33.07
N SER A 193 3.07 -11.13 -31.82
CA SER A 193 4.22 -11.01 -30.91
C SER A 193 4.82 -12.38 -30.62
N GLN A 194 6.11 -12.38 -30.31
CA GLN A 194 6.91 -13.59 -30.17
C GLN A 194 7.72 -13.57 -28.88
N LEU A 195 7.75 -14.69 -28.18
CA LEU A 195 8.66 -14.97 -27.09
C LEU A 195 9.71 -15.98 -27.58
N GLU A 196 10.98 -15.63 -27.46
CA GLU A 196 12.11 -16.54 -27.66
C GLU A 196 12.71 -16.89 -26.30
N ILE A 197 12.97 -18.18 -26.06
CA ILE A 197 13.66 -18.67 -24.86
C ILE A 197 14.92 -19.42 -25.30
N ILE A 198 16.05 -19.03 -24.72
CA ILE A 198 17.34 -19.71 -24.83
C ILE A 198 17.61 -20.41 -23.48
N LYS A 199 17.91 -21.71 -23.51
CA LYS A 199 18.08 -22.51 -22.30
C LYS A 199 19.43 -22.26 -21.60
N ASN A 200 20.52 -22.19 -22.35
CA ASN A 200 21.88 -22.11 -21.81
C ASN A 200 22.79 -21.15 -22.63
N PRO A 201 23.27 -20.05 -22.04
CA PRO A 201 22.81 -19.46 -20.77
C PRO A 201 21.32 -19.06 -20.86
N PHE A 202 20.60 -19.08 -19.73
CA PHE A 202 19.18 -18.77 -19.75
C PHE A 202 18.92 -17.32 -20.16
N LYS A 203 18.10 -17.14 -21.19
CA LYS A 203 17.63 -15.84 -21.65
C LYS A 203 16.22 -15.98 -22.22
N PHE A 204 15.39 -14.94 -22.07
CA PHE A 204 14.24 -14.77 -22.94
C PHE A 204 14.20 -13.38 -23.58
N VAL A 205 13.57 -13.30 -24.75
CA VAL A 205 13.38 -12.07 -25.52
C VAL A 205 11.94 -12.04 -26.03
N ILE A 206 11.28 -10.90 -25.86
CA ILE A 206 9.95 -10.63 -26.39
C ILE A 206 10.11 -9.68 -27.57
N LYS A 207 9.52 -10.07 -28.70
CA LYS A 207 9.56 -9.34 -29.97
C LYS A 207 8.17 -8.99 -30.44
N ASP A 208 8.06 -7.90 -31.20
CA ASP A 208 6.83 -7.56 -31.91
C ASP A 208 6.63 -8.47 -33.16
N ASN A 209 5.55 -8.23 -33.89
CA ASN A 209 5.23 -8.97 -35.11
C ASN A 209 6.17 -8.69 -36.30
N LYS A 210 7.07 -7.71 -36.19
CA LYS A 210 8.12 -7.38 -37.16
C LYS A 210 9.49 -7.94 -36.75
N GLY A 211 9.59 -8.55 -35.57
CA GLY A 211 10.84 -9.09 -35.03
C GLY A 211 11.69 -8.08 -34.25
N ASN A 212 11.20 -6.86 -34.00
CA ASN A 212 11.90 -5.89 -33.16
C ASN A 212 11.84 -6.33 -31.71
N ILE A 213 12.95 -6.19 -30.98
CA ILE A 213 13.02 -6.53 -29.56
C ILE A 213 12.30 -5.45 -28.74
N LEU A 214 11.33 -5.88 -27.93
CA LEU A 214 10.57 -5.01 -27.03
C LEU A 214 11.17 -5.01 -25.62
N LEU A 215 11.42 -6.21 -25.11
CA LEU A 215 11.82 -6.48 -23.74
C LEU A 215 12.54 -7.82 -23.68
N GLY A 216 13.56 -7.96 -22.84
CA GLY A 216 14.18 -9.25 -22.56
C GLY A 216 14.57 -9.42 -21.11
N SER A 217 14.90 -10.64 -20.70
CA SER A 217 15.63 -10.86 -19.45
C SER A 217 16.97 -10.12 -19.51
N TYR A 218 17.38 -9.45 -18.44
CA TYR A 218 18.72 -8.87 -18.34
C TYR A 218 19.81 -9.96 -18.34
N GLN A 219 20.97 -9.69 -18.97
CA GLN A 219 22.01 -10.71 -19.27
C GLN A 219 23.46 -10.23 -19.07
N ASP A 220 23.67 -9.00 -18.62
CA ASP A 220 25.00 -8.42 -18.54
C ASP A 220 25.58 -8.56 -17.11
N ILE A 221 25.88 -7.45 -16.44
CA ILE A 221 26.57 -7.44 -15.14
C ILE A 221 25.74 -8.03 -13.98
N LEU A 222 24.41 -8.10 -14.11
CA LEU A 222 23.48 -8.46 -13.03
C LEU A 222 22.64 -9.70 -13.39
N ASN A 223 22.27 -10.50 -12.39
CA ASN A 223 21.39 -11.66 -12.60
C ASN A 223 19.96 -11.22 -12.96
N TYR A 224 19.27 -12.01 -13.81
CA TYR A 224 17.87 -11.75 -14.17
C TYR A 224 16.93 -11.74 -12.95
N LEU A 225 17.07 -12.74 -12.07
CA LEU A 225 16.25 -12.91 -10.87
C LEU A 225 17.16 -13.19 -9.67
N GLU A 226 16.93 -12.41 -8.62
CA GLU A 226 17.51 -12.58 -7.29
C GLU A 226 16.39 -12.60 -6.26
N TRP A 227 16.59 -13.33 -5.18
CA TRP A 227 15.69 -13.25 -4.03
C TRP A 227 16.46 -13.32 -2.71
N GLN A 228 15.83 -12.80 -1.67
CA GLN A 228 16.29 -12.86 -0.29
C GLN A 228 15.27 -13.67 0.49
N ASP A 229 15.71 -14.76 1.11
CA ASP A 229 14.90 -15.59 2.00
C ASP A 229 15.31 -15.28 3.44
N TYR A 230 14.35 -14.86 4.27
CA TYR A 230 14.58 -14.57 5.69
C TYR A 230 14.27 -15.77 6.59
N PHE A 231 13.92 -16.93 6.01
CA PHE A 231 13.62 -18.19 6.69
C PHE A 231 12.41 -18.15 7.64
N ASP A 232 11.58 -17.12 7.53
CA ASP A 232 10.31 -16.93 8.26
C ASP A 232 9.10 -16.77 7.31
N GLY A 233 9.29 -17.21 6.06
CA GLY A 233 8.31 -17.10 4.98
C GLY A 233 8.32 -15.75 4.25
N ARG A 234 9.05 -14.73 4.74
CA ARG A 234 9.26 -13.49 3.97
C ARG A 234 10.28 -13.75 2.87
N ILE A 235 9.92 -13.33 1.66
CA ILE A 235 10.81 -13.36 0.50
C ILE A 235 10.73 -12.00 -0.20
N ASN A 236 11.90 -11.39 -0.40
CA ASN A 236 12.05 -10.22 -1.27
C ASN A 236 12.68 -10.64 -2.58
N ILE A 237 12.26 -10.03 -3.70
CA ILE A 237 12.75 -10.34 -5.03
C ILE A 237 13.34 -9.11 -5.71
N SER A 238 14.26 -9.33 -6.64
CA SER A 238 14.71 -8.37 -7.64
C SER A 238 14.65 -9.01 -9.01
N LEU A 239 13.90 -8.40 -9.92
CA LEU A 239 13.70 -8.83 -11.30
C LEU A 239 14.28 -7.80 -12.25
N ARG A 240 15.00 -8.23 -13.27
CA ARG A 240 15.74 -7.35 -14.16
C ARG A 240 15.42 -7.61 -15.61
N PHE A 241 15.00 -6.56 -16.30
CA PHE A 241 14.73 -6.62 -17.73
C PHE A 241 15.68 -5.71 -18.47
N GLN A 242 15.98 -6.08 -19.71
CA GLN A 242 16.68 -5.24 -20.66
C GLN A 242 15.68 -4.64 -21.65
N THR A 243 15.79 -3.34 -21.91
CA THR A 243 14.98 -2.63 -22.89
C THR A 243 15.77 -1.50 -23.55
N ASP A 244 15.42 -1.18 -24.80
CA ASP A 244 15.93 0.01 -25.48
C ASP A 244 15.02 1.23 -25.34
N SER A 245 13.92 1.10 -24.59
CA SER A 245 12.94 2.16 -24.38
C SER A 245 13.56 3.42 -23.77
N LYS A 246 13.09 4.57 -24.25
CA LYS A 246 13.50 5.92 -23.86
C LYS A 246 12.45 6.61 -23.01
N ASN A 247 11.20 6.16 -23.04
CA ASN A 247 10.13 6.72 -22.25
C ASN A 247 9.32 5.66 -21.50
N PHE A 248 8.97 5.99 -20.26
CA PHE A 248 8.09 5.19 -19.41
C PHE A 248 6.98 6.07 -18.87
N TYR A 249 5.73 5.69 -19.15
CA TYR A 249 4.53 6.43 -18.79
C TYR A 249 3.61 5.57 -17.92
N GLY A 250 2.85 6.19 -17.01
CA GLY A 250 1.94 5.51 -16.10
C GLY A 250 2.43 5.58 -14.65
N PHE A 251 2.55 4.43 -14.00
CA PHE A 251 2.82 4.30 -12.55
C PHE A 251 1.74 4.88 -11.64
N GLY A 252 0.53 5.10 -12.19
CA GLY A 252 -0.56 5.79 -11.53
C GLY A 252 -0.51 7.30 -11.71
N GLU A 253 -0.94 8.03 -10.70
CA GLU A 253 -0.83 9.50 -10.66
C GLU A 253 0.60 9.89 -10.24
N LYS A 254 1.28 10.68 -11.07
CA LYS A 254 2.64 11.16 -10.81
C LYS A 254 2.72 12.69 -10.90
N TYR A 255 3.45 13.29 -9.97
CA TYR A 255 3.54 14.75 -9.78
C TYR A 255 4.91 15.34 -10.12
N ASP A 256 5.93 14.50 -10.30
CA ASP A 256 7.28 14.90 -10.64
C ASP A 256 7.45 15.17 -12.14
N ARG A 257 7.23 14.15 -12.99
CA ARG A 257 7.28 14.28 -14.45
C ARG A 257 6.52 13.16 -15.16
N LEU A 258 6.13 13.41 -16.41
CA LEU A 258 5.40 12.43 -17.21
C LEU A 258 6.27 11.22 -17.62
N ASN A 259 7.50 11.45 -18.12
CA ASN A 259 8.44 10.37 -18.45
C ASN A 259 9.28 10.01 -17.22
N GLN A 260 9.13 8.78 -16.75
CA GLN A 260 9.77 8.27 -15.55
C GLN A 260 11.18 7.68 -15.79
N LYS A 261 11.71 7.71 -17.03
CA LYS A 261 13.08 7.25 -17.33
C LYS A 261 14.13 7.98 -16.49
N GLY A 262 15.03 7.24 -15.86
CA GLY A 262 16.07 7.71 -14.96
C GLY A 262 15.59 7.93 -13.53
N LEU A 263 14.31 7.66 -13.22
CA LEU A 263 13.77 7.69 -11.86
C LEU A 263 13.62 6.28 -11.27
N GLN A 264 13.23 6.25 -10.01
CA GLN A 264 12.93 5.05 -9.25
C GLN A 264 11.52 5.10 -8.64
N PRO A 265 10.45 5.16 -9.46
CA PRO A 265 9.10 5.24 -8.92
C PRO A 265 8.79 3.97 -8.12
N ASP A 266 8.01 4.13 -7.06
CA ASP A 266 7.50 3.04 -6.26
C ASP A 266 5.98 3.00 -6.20
N ILE A 267 5.48 1.86 -5.74
CA ILE A 267 4.08 1.53 -5.57
C ILE A 267 3.81 1.51 -4.08
N CYS A 268 3.62 2.71 -3.53
CA CYS A 268 3.29 2.95 -2.14
C CYS A 268 2.29 4.11 -2.07
N VAL A 269 1.07 3.79 -1.68
CA VAL A 269 0.02 4.76 -1.43
C VAL A 269 0.46 5.62 -0.25
N TYR A 270 0.60 6.94 -0.44
CA TYR A 270 1.16 7.81 0.58
C TYR A 270 0.50 9.19 0.60
N ASN A 271 0.09 9.64 1.79
CA ASN A 271 -0.46 10.97 1.98
C ASN A 271 0.66 12.00 2.14
N GLN A 272 1.09 12.60 1.03
CA GLN A 272 2.06 13.70 1.02
C GLN A 272 1.35 15.04 0.83
N TYR A 273 1.17 15.79 1.91
CA TYR A 273 0.56 17.13 1.84
C TYR A 273 1.48 18.13 1.14
N GLN A 274 0.97 18.75 0.06
CA GLN A 274 1.72 19.61 -0.85
C GLN A 274 2.98 18.90 -1.41
N ASN A 275 3.80 19.57 -2.22
CA ASN A 275 5.16 19.14 -2.60
C ASN A 275 5.32 17.61 -2.81
N GLN A 276 4.46 17.00 -3.62
CA GLN A 276 4.32 15.54 -3.72
C GLN A 276 5.62 14.87 -4.17
N GLN A 277 6.39 15.54 -5.04
CA GLN A 277 7.63 15.03 -5.61
C GLN A 277 7.39 13.62 -6.20
N SER A 278 8.14 12.60 -5.76
CA SER A 278 7.99 11.22 -6.22
C SER A 278 6.83 10.45 -5.56
N ARG A 279 6.23 10.99 -4.49
CA ARG A 279 5.15 10.35 -3.71
C ARG A 279 3.80 10.61 -4.36
N THR A 280 2.83 9.74 -4.09
CA THR A 280 1.49 9.87 -4.68
C THR A 280 0.44 9.13 -3.85
N TYR A 281 -0.80 9.62 -3.92
CA TYR A 281 -1.99 8.99 -3.35
C TYR A 281 -2.42 7.77 -4.16
N LEU A 282 -2.14 7.74 -5.47
CA LEU A 282 -2.69 6.77 -6.40
C LEU A 282 -1.60 6.16 -7.29
N PRO A 283 -0.63 5.40 -6.71
CA PRO A 283 0.31 4.64 -7.51
C PRO A 283 -0.36 3.39 -8.10
N ILE A 284 0.05 3.02 -9.32
CA ILE A 284 -0.43 1.80 -9.99
C ILE A 284 0.79 1.04 -10.53
N PRO A 285 0.91 -0.28 -10.30
CA PRO A 285 2.00 -1.11 -10.83
C PRO A 285 1.82 -1.41 -12.33
N PHE A 286 1.59 -0.37 -13.13
CA PHE A 286 1.36 -0.43 -14.57
C PHE A 286 2.11 0.71 -15.27
N PHE A 287 2.84 0.38 -16.33
CA PHE A 287 3.44 1.37 -17.21
C PHE A 287 3.37 0.94 -18.67
N PHE A 288 3.58 1.88 -19.58
CA PHE A 288 3.78 1.62 -21.00
C PHE A 288 4.89 2.49 -21.59
N THR A 289 5.41 2.09 -22.74
CA THR A 289 6.56 2.72 -23.40
C THR A 289 6.20 3.16 -24.81
N GLU A 290 7.07 3.97 -25.43
CA GLU A 290 6.97 4.29 -26.86
C GLU A 290 7.30 3.10 -27.78
N ASN A 291 7.94 2.07 -27.23
CA ASN A 291 8.26 0.83 -27.95
C ASN A 291 7.08 -0.14 -28.02
N SER A 292 5.84 0.36 -27.97
CA SER A 292 4.62 -0.42 -28.20
C SER A 292 4.42 -1.62 -27.27
N TYR A 293 4.89 -1.52 -26.01
CA TYR A 293 4.55 -2.47 -24.96
C TYR A 293 4.22 -1.79 -23.63
N GLY A 294 3.44 -2.48 -22.82
CA GLY A 294 3.22 -2.13 -21.42
C GLY A 294 3.47 -3.31 -20.51
N MET A 295 3.65 -3.03 -19.22
CA MET A 295 3.79 -4.04 -18.19
C MET A 295 2.87 -3.69 -17.03
N TYR A 296 2.01 -4.65 -16.67
CA TYR A 296 1.23 -4.62 -15.42
C TYR A 296 1.73 -5.73 -14.50
N ILE A 297 1.99 -5.40 -13.24
CA ILE A 297 2.39 -6.36 -12.21
C ILE A 297 1.23 -6.52 -11.24
N LYS A 298 0.65 -7.71 -11.18
CA LYS A 298 -0.49 -8.00 -10.29
C LYS A 298 0.03 -8.27 -8.88
N SER A 299 0.18 -7.20 -8.11
CA SER A 299 0.56 -7.24 -6.70
C SER A 299 -0.06 -6.06 -5.95
N SER A 300 -0.42 -6.30 -4.69
CA SER A 300 -0.76 -5.26 -3.72
C SER A 300 0.39 -4.95 -2.76
N GLN A 301 1.54 -5.61 -2.93
CA GLN A 301 2.74 -5.40 -2.12
C GLN A 301 3.53 -4.19 -2.62
N TYR A 302 4.37 -3.63 -1.76
CA TYR A 302 5.34 -2.61 -2.14
C TYR A 302 6.22 -3.09 -3.30
N LEU A 303 6.30 -2.27 -4.35
CA LEU A 303 7.20 -2.45 -5.48
C LEU A 303 8.00 -1.18 -5.68
N LYS A 304 9.30 -1.31 -5.96
CA LYS A 304 10.17 -0.20 -6.36
C LYS A 304 10.81 -0.51 -7.70
N PHE A 305 10.74 0.44 -8.61
CA PHE A 305 11.31 0.34 -9.93
C PHE A 305 12.65 1.10 -9.96
N ASP A 306 13.55 0.68 -10.84
CA ASP A 306 14.68 1.43 -11.36
C ASP A 306 14.50 1.46 -12.87
N LEU A 307 14.25 2.63 -13.45
CA LEU A 307 13.91 2.77 -14.86
C LEU A 307 15.08 3.37 -15.60
N CYS A 308 16.11 2.57 -15.84
CA CYS A 308 17.34 2.99 -16.47
C CYS A 308 18.08 4.08 -15.69
N ASN A 309 18.03 4.04 -14.35
CA ASN A 309 18.78 4.95 -13.49
C ASN A 309 20.17 4.41 -13.21
N LYS A 310 20.29 3.12 -12.87
CA LYS A 310 21.59 2.47 -12.65
C LYS A 310 22.37 2.22 -13.93
N LEU A 311 21.67 1.77 -14.97
CA LEU A 311 22.21 1.40 -16.28
C LEU A 311 21.20 1.76 -17.37
N ASP A 312 21.63 2.33 -18.48
CA ASP A 312 20.77 2.99 -19.49
C ASP A 312 19.69 2.11 -20.14
N ASN A 313 19.83 0.79 -20.05
CA ASN A 313 18.97 -0.23 -20.66
C ASN A 313 18.34 -1.18 -19.63
N LEU A 314 18.50 -0.91 -18.32
CA LEU A 314 18.02 -1.75 -17.24
C LEU A 314 16.66 -1.28 -16.73
N ILE A 315 15.71 -2.20 -16.60
CA ILE A 315 14.57 -2.06 -15.69
C ILE A 315 14.83 -3.00 -14.53
N GLU A 316 14.94 -2.50 -13.30
CA GLU A 316 14.97 -3.34 -12.09
C GLU A 316 13.66 -3.16 -11.32
N ILE A 317 13.03 -4.26 -10.93
CA ILE A 317 11.82 -4.28 -10.10
C ILE A 317 12.15 -5.01 -8.82
N LYS A 318 12.07 -4.30 -7.69
CA LYS A 318 12.24 -4.86 -6.35
C LYS A 318 10.91 -4.92 -5.63
N GLY A 319 10.67 -5.97 -4.88
CA GLY A 319 9.43 -6.09 -4.13
C GLY A 319 9.40 -7.27 -3.18
N ARG A 320 8.32 -7.35 -2.41
CA ARG A 320 8.05 -8.47 -1.50
C ARG A 320 7.04 -9.43 -2.14
N LEU A 321 7.28 -10.73 -1.99
CA LEU A 321 6.30 -11.74 -2.35
C LEU A 321 5.30 -11.96 -1.22
N ASN A 322 4.07 -12.34 -1.58
CA ASN A 322 3.06 -12.70 -0.60
C ASN A 322 3.47 -13.99 0.13
N LYS A 323 3.49 -13.98 1.46
CA LYS A 323 3.85 -15.15 2.30
C LYS A 323 2.99 -16.38 1.98
N ARG A 324 1.69 -16.20 1.69
CA ARG A 324 0.73 -17.29 1.43
C ARG A 324 0.80 -17.82 -0.01
N ASN A 325 1.30 -17.01 -0.94
CA ASN A 325 1.44 -17.37 -2.35
C ASN A 325 2.68 -16.66 -2.90
N PRO A 326 3.88 -17.27 -2.81
CA PRO A 326 5.15 -16.65 -3.21
C PRO A 326 5.31 -16.64 -4.74
N ALA A 327 4.39 -15.92 -5.38
CA ALA A 327 4.27 -15.79 -6.82
C ALA A 327 4.29 -14.32 -7.23
N LEU A 328 4.86 -14.01 -8.38
CA LEU A 328 4.63 -12.75 -9.07
C LEU A 328 4.03 -13.00 -10.45
N GLU A 329 2.95 -12.30 -10.75
CA GLU A 329 2.33 -12.32 -12.08
C GLU A 329 2.59 -11.00 -12.79
N LEU A 330 3.21 -11.09 -13.97
CA LEU A 330 3.44 -9.95 -14.86
C LEU A 330 2.65 -10.16 -16.14
N TYR A 331 2.08 -9.09 -16.65
CA TYR A 331 1.34 -9.03 -17.90
C TYR A 331 2.08 -8.06 -18.83
N VAL A 332 2.66 -8.58 -19.90
CA VAL A 332 3.25 -7.78 -20.97
C VAL A 332 2.18 -7.58 -22.05
N LEU A 333 1.77 -6.33 -22.22
CA LEU A 333 0.69 -5.89 -23.10
C LEU A 333 1.30 -5.29 -24.38
N PHE A 334 0.67 -5.47 -25.54
CA PHE A 334 1.28 -5.11 -26.83
C PHE A 334 0.45 -4.13 -27.67
N GLY A 335 1.15 -3.26 -28.39
CA GLY A 335 0.61 -2.38 -29.41
C GLY A 335 0.60 -0.91 -29.02
N GLU A 336 -0.25 -0.13 -29.70
CA GLU A 336 -0.42 1.30 -29.44
C GLU A 336 -0.92 1.58 -28.00
N PRO A 337 -0.59 2.73 -27.40
CA PRO A 337 -0.97 3.06 -26.01
C PRO A 337 -2.44 2.84 -25.67
N HIS A 338 -3.38 3.17 -26.57
CA HIS A 338 -4.81 2.96 -26.31
C HIS A 338 -5.22 1.48 -26.25
N LYS A 339 -4.54 0.60 -27.01
CA LYS A 339 -4.78 -0.85 -26.97
C LYS A 339 -4.20 -1.45 -25.69
N ILE A 340 -2.98 -1.04 -25.33
CA ILE A 340 -2.36 -1.41 -24.06
C ILE A 340 -3.28 -1.02 -22.89
N LEU A 341 -3.80 0.21 -22.88
CA LEU A 341 -4.73 0.66 -21.85
C LEU A 341 -6.02 -0.15 -21.83
N THR A 342 -6.60 -0.45 -22.99
CA THR A 342 -7.81 -1.29 -23.09
C THR A 342 -7.58 -2.69 -22.53
N ASP A 343 -6.44 -3.31 -22.87
CA ASP A 343 -6.08 -4.64 -22.40
C ASP A 343 -5.80 -4.62 -20.88
N TYR A 344 -5.16 -3.58 -20.36
CA TYR A 344 -5.01 -3.34 -18.92
C TYR A 344 -6.37 -3.21 -18.21
N LEU A 345 -7.29 -2.38 -18.72
CA LEU A 345 -8.63 -2.22 -18.15
C LEU A 345 -9.46 -3.50 -18.21
N SER A 346 -9.22 -4.39 -19.19
CA SER A 346 -9.84 -5.71 -19.23
C SER A 346 -9.41 -6.62 -18.07
N LEU A 347 -8.24 -6.36 -17.47
CA LEU A 347 -7.69 -7.10 -16.33
C LEU A 347 -8.10 -6.49 -14.99
N THR A 348 -8.22 -5.16 -14.92
CA THR A 348 -8.43 -4.43 -13.66
C THR A 348 -9.82 -3.82 -13.48
N GLY A 349 -10.65 -3.84 -14.54
CA GLY A 349 -11.97 -3.24 -14.56
C GLY A 349 -12.00 -1.92 -15.32
N PHE A 350 -13.08 -1.72 -16.09
CA PHE A 350 -13.35 -0.48 -16.80
C PHE A 350 -13.95 0.58 -15.86
N PRO A 351 -13.63 1.87 -16.06
CA PRO A 351 -14.26 2.94 -15.30
C PRO A 351 -15.77 2.95 -15.56
N SER A 352 -16.56 3.14 -14.50
CA SER A 352 -17.99 3.39 -14.63
C SER A 352 -18.22 4.82 -15.13
N LEU A 353 -19.08 4.99 -16.14
CA LEU A 353 -19.42 6.32 -16.66
C LEU A 353 -20.15 7.13 -15.57
N PRO A 354 -19.59 8.26 -15.10
CA PRO A 354 -20.27 9.11 -14.12
C PRO A 354 -21.54 9.75 -14.70
N PRO A 355 -22.51 10.13 -13.86
CA PRO A 355 -23.66 10.90 -14.31
C PRO A 355 -23.25 12.27 -14.87
N LYS A 356 -24.02 12.80 -15.82
CA LYS A 356 -23.69 14.04 -16.57
C LYS A 356 -23.31 15.22 -15.68
N TRP A 357 -23.96 15.38 -14.52
CA TRP A 357 -23.70 16.49 -13.59
C TRP A 357 -22.28 16.47 -13.00
N ALA A 358 -21.60 15.32 -12.98
CA ALA A 358 -20.24 15.23 -12.45
C ALA A 358 -19.21 15.95 -13.33
N PHE A 359 -19.53 16.22 -14.59
CA PHE A 359 -18.64 16.90 -15.55
C PHE A 359 -18.78 18.43 -15.59
N GLY A 360 -19.74 19.01 -14.85
CA GLY A 360 -19.83 20.46 -14.67
C GLY A 360 -18.89 20.97 -13.58
N PRO A 361 -18.79 22.29 -13.34
CA PRO A 361 -17.97 22.85 -12.27
C PRO A 361 -18.46 22.47 -10.86
N TRP A 362 -17.53 22.15 -9.97
CA TRP A 362 -17.79 21.81 -8.56
C TRP A 362 -17.41 22.99 -7.66
N MET A 363 -18.28 23.35 -6.73
CA MET A 363 -18.02 24.35 -5.70
C MET A 363 -17.70 23.65 -4.37
N SER A 364 -16.58 24.00 -3.75
CA SER A 364 -16.18 23.47 -2.44
C SER A 364 -15.39 24.50 -1.64
N SER A 365 -15.56 24.49 -0.32
CA SER A 365 -14.69 25.16 0.64
C SER A 365 -14.86 24.52 2.01
N ASN A 366 -13.75 24.22 2.68
CA ASN A 366 -13.75 23.68 4.03
C ASN A 366 -14.44 24.62 5.04
N SER A 367 -14.40 25.94 4.79
CA SER A 367 -15.01 26.95 5.66
C SER A 367 -16.54 27.04 5.54
N TRP A 368 -17.18 26.29 4.63
CA TRP A 368 -18.65 26.25 4.53
C TRP A 368 -19.25 25.27 5.55
N ASN A 369 -19.13 25.64 6.82
CA ASN A 369 -19.46 24.80 7.98
C ASN A 369 -20.84 25.07 8.61
N THR A 370 -21.72 25.81 7.90
CA THR A 370 -23.10 26.08 8.34
C THR A 370 -24.06 26.15 7.16
N GLN A 371 -25.33 25.85 7.41
CA GLN A 371 -26.40 26.01 6.42
C GLN A 371 -26.49 27.44 5.89
N ARG A 372 -26.28 28.45 6.77
CA ARG A 372 -26.30 29.86 6.38
C ARG A 372 -25.24 30.19 5.33
N GLU A 373 -24.00 29.72 5.53
CA GLU A 373 -22.94 29.95 4.54
C GLU A 373 -23.21 29.20 3.23
N ILE A 374 -23.72 27.96 3.29
CA ILE A 374 -24.11 27.20 2.08
C ILE A 374 -25.16 27.94 1.25
N LEU A 375 -26.25 28.39 1.88
CA LEU A 375 -27.31 29.13 1.19
C LEU A 375 -26.80 30.46 0.61
N LYS A 376 -25.87 31.12 1.30
CA LYS A 376 -25.20 32.32 0.79
C LYS A 376 -24.37 32.02 -0.48
N GLN A 377 -23.69 30.88 -0.54
CA GLN A 377 -22.95 30.48 -1.76
C GLN A 377 -23.89 30.16 -2.92
N VAL A 378 -24.97 29.43 -2.67
CA VAL A 378 -25.99 29.14 -3.70
C VAL A 378 -26.60 30.45 -4.23
N LYS A 379 -26.91 31.41 -3.34
CA LYS A 379 -27.39 32.73 -3.74
C LYS A 379 -26.34 33.51 -4.56
N ALA A 380 -25.07 33.46 -4.17
CA ALA A 380 -23.99 34.10 -4.90
C ALA A 380 -23.79 33.48 -6.30
N MET A 381 -23.78 32.15 -6.39
CA MET A 381 -23.72 31.41 -7.66
C MET A 381 -24.82 31.87 -8.62
N ASN A 382 -26.07 31.94 -8.14
CA ASN A 382 -27.20 32.41 -8.94
C ASN A 382 -27.05 33.89 -9.34
N LYS A 383 -26.66 34.77 -8.40
CA LYS A 383 -26.44 36.21 -8.66
C LYS A 383 -25.38 36.43 -9.76
N PHE A 384 -24.27 35.69 -9.69
CA PHE A 384 -23.15 35.81 -10.61
C PHE A 384 -23.26 34.89 -11.83
N LYS A 385 -24.36 34.14 -11.96
CA LYS A 385 -24.63 33.21 -13.06
C LYS A 385 -23.50 32.19 -13.28
N ILE A 386 -22.94 31.66 -12.19
CA ILE A 386 -21.92 30.61 -12.23
C ILE A 386 -22.63 29.26 -12.44
N PRO A 387 -22.37 28.52 -13.53
CA PRO A 387 -23.12 27.31 -13.87
C PRO A 387 -22.55 26.06 -13.18
N ALA A 388 -22.34 26.12 -11.86
CA ALA A 388 -21.89 24.94 -11.11
C ALA A 388 -22.97 23.85 -11.09
N THR A 389 -22.55 22.60 -11.01
CA THR A 389 -23.44 21.43 -10.99
C THR A 389 -23.34 20.63 -9.69
N VAL A 390 -22.29 20.87 -8.90
CA VAL A 390 -22.03 20.17 -7.64
C VAL A 390 -21.62 21.14 -6.55
N LEU A 391 -22.10 20.90 -5.34
CA LEU A 391 -21.72 21.58 -4.11
C LEU A 391 -21.23 20.54 -3.11
N VAL A 392 -19.99 20.70 -2.65
CA VAL A 392 -19.36 19.83 -1.65
C VAL A 392 -19.43 20.50 -0.29
N ILE A 393 -19.77 19.74 0.75
CA ILE A 393 -19.70 20.19 2.15
C ILE A 393 -18.74 19.28 2.92
N GLU A 394 -17.67 19.86 3.47
CA GLU A 394 -16.68 19.12 4.25
C GLU A 394 -16.99 19.13 5.75
N ALA A 395 -16.99 20.32 6.36
CA ALA A 395 -17.25 20.51 7.79
C ALA A 395 -18.76 20.49 8.11
N TRP A 396 -19.45 19.42 7.69
CA TRP A 396 -20.89 19.24 7.86
C TRP A 396 -21.25 18.52 9.17
N SER A 397 -20.32 17.71 9.68
CA SER A 397 -20.59 16.69 10.69
C SER A 397 -20.36 17.19 12.12
N ASP A 398 -20.64 16.31 13.08
CA ASP A 398 -20.27 16.47 14.50
C ASP A 398 -18.76 16.35 14.77
N GLU A 399 -17.94 16.20 13.72
CA GLU A 399 -16.48 16.06 13.75
C GLU A 399 -15.97 14.89 14.64
N THR A 400 -16.86 13.92 14.90
CA THR A 400 -16.56 12.77 15.74
C THR A 400 -17.04 11.46 15.13
N THR A 401 -18.32 11.37 14.76
CA THR A 401 -18.91 10.20 14.11
C THR A 401 -18.81 10.28 12.59
N PHE A 402 -18.73 11.50 12.03
CA PHE A 402 -18.71 11.77 10.60
C PHE A 402 -19.91 11.20 9.83
N TYR A 403 -21.00 10.84 10.50
CA TYR A 403 -22.27 10.49 9.85
C TYR A 403 -23.46 11.24 10.42
N ILE A 404 -23.27 12.09 11.44
CA ILE A 404 -24.29 12.92 12.06
C ILE A 404 -23.95 14.40 11.80
N PHE A 405 -24.94 15.21 11.43
CA PHE A 405 -24.77 16.65 11.25
C PHE A 405 -24.37 17.34 12.57
N ASN A 406 -23.55 18.39 12.48
CA ASN A 406 -23.17 19.18 13.64
C ASN A 406 -24.39 19.75 14.39
N ASP A 407 -24.29 19.90 15.72
CA ASP A 407 -25.35 20.37 16.61
C ASP A 407 -26.67 19.56 16.62
N ALA A 408 -26.75 18.42 15.92
CA ALA A 408 -27.93 17.55 15.98
C ALA A 408 -28.13 17.01 17.41
N VAL A 409 -29.37 17.09 17.91
CA VAL A 409 -29.75 16.52 19.20
C VAL A 409 -30.47 15.20 18.96
N TYR A 410 -30.07 14.15 19.68
CA TYR A 410 -30.62 12.82 19.53
C TYR A 410 -30.41 11.97 20.78
N LYS A 411 -31.22 10.92 20.91
CA LYS A 411 -30.97 9.86 21.90
C LYS A 411 -29.93 8.90 21.34
N SER A 412 -28.82 8.70 22.07
CA SER A 412 -27.80 7.72 21.70
C SER A 412 -28.41 6.32 21.56
N LYS A 413 -27.99 5.60 20.52
CA LYS A 413 -28.36 4.22 20.22
C LYS A 413 -27.19 3.28 20.51
N SER A 414 -27.46 1.98 20.61
CA SER A 414 -26.37 1.01 20.70
C SER A 414 -25.54 1.02 19.42
N GLY A 415 -24.26 0.62 19.51
CA GLY A 415 -23.35 0.64 18.36
C GLY A 415 -23.83 -0.21 17.17
N ALA A 416 -24.68 -1.21 17.41
CA ALA A 416 -25.29 -2.04 16.36
C ALA A 416 -26.35 -1.31 15.52
N GLN A 417 -26.98 -0.26 16.06
CA GLN A 417 -28.16 0.36 15.46
C GLN A 417 -27.80 1.51 14.51
N LYS A 418 -28.61 1.70 13.47
CA LYS A 418 -28.54 2.89 12.60
C LYS A 418 -29.55 3.96 13.01
N PHE A 419 -29.31 5.18 12.56
CA PHE A 419 -30.24 6.29 12.65
C PHE A 419 -31.06 6.43 11.34
N SER A 420 -32.18 7.12 11.47
CA SER A 420 -33.02 7.70 10.43
C SER A 420 -33.11 9.20 10.68
N TYR A 421 -33.47 9.99 9.67
CA TYR A 421 -33.51 11.45 9.81
C TYR A 421 -34.44 11.93 10.95
N LYS A 422 -35.56 11.21 11.17
CA LYS A 422 -36.53 11.51 12.24
C LYS A 422 -36.00 11.29 13.67
N ASP A 423 -34.84 10.67 13.83
CA ASP A 423 -34.21 10.49 15.14
C ASP A 423 -33.45 11.74 15.61
N PHE A 424 -33.33 12.77 14.75
CA PHE A 424 -32.56 13.98 15.00
C PHE A 424 -33.46 15.20 15.10
N ASP A 425 -33.24 15.99 16.15
CA ASP A 425 -33.78 17.33 16.31
C ASP A 425 -32.69 18.37 15.99
N PHE A 426 -33.07 19.41 15.26
CA PHE A 426 -32.17 20.49 14.85
C PHE A 426 -32.63 21.82 15.44
N SER A 427 -31.79 22.44 16.26
CA SER A 427 -32.08 23.76 16.83
C SER A 427 -32.03 24.84 15.74
N GLU A 428 -32.98 25.78 15.76
CA GLU A 428 -32.96 26.96 14.88
C GLU A 428 -31.70 27.80 15.03
N LYS A 429 -31.04 27.74 16.19
CA LYS A 429 -29.79 28.45 16.49
C LYS A 429 -28.53 27.63 16.16
N GLY A 430 -28.68 26.36 15.78
CA GLY A 430 -27.56 25.49 15.43
C GLY A 430 -26.96 25.81 14.06
N LYS A 431 -25.83 25.19 13.74
CA LYS A 431 -25.17 25.32 12.43
C LYS A 431 -26.03 24.79 11.27
N TRP A 432 -26.84 23.78 11.53
CA TRP A 432 -27.66 23.06 10.54
C TRP A 432 -29.11 22.94 11.00
N PRO A 433 -29.89 24.04 11.04
CA PRO A 433 -31.24 24.05 11.58
C PRO A 433 -32.26 23.27 10.74
N ASN A 434 -32.01 23.06 9.44
CA ASN A 434 -32.86 22.26 8.57
C ASN A 434 -32.06 21.65 7.40
N PRO A 435 -31.29 20.56 7.64
CA PRO A 435 -30.48 19.92 6.61
C PRO A 435 -31.29 19.48 5.40
N LYS A 436 -32.49 18.92 5.61
CA LYS A 436 -33.38 18.49 4.52
C LYS A 436 -33.78 19.65 3.62
N GLY A 437 -34.29 20.74 4.21
CA GLY A 437 -34.69 21.92 3.44
C GLY A 437 -33.52 22.61 2.74
N MET A 438 -32.32 22.56 3.32
CA MET A 438 -31.10 23.02 2.65
C MET A 438 -30.80 22.19 1.40
N ILE A 439 -30.83 20.87 1.51
CA ILE A 439 -30.57 19.96 0.37
C ILE A 439 -31.63 20.14 -0.71
N ASP A 440 -32.91 20.23 -0.34
CA ASP A 440 -34.00 20.51 -1.28
C ASP A 440 -33.77 21.82 -2.06
N LEU A 441 -33.25 22.86 -1.40
CA LEU A 441 -32.93 24.14 -2.04
C LEU A 441 -31.72 24.05 -2.97
N ILE A 442 -30.69 23.28 -2.58
CA ILE A 442 -29.53 22.96 -3.44
C ILE A 442 -30.03 22.28 -4.73
N HIS A 443 -30.87 21.24 -4.61
CA HIS A 443 -31.45 20.55 -5.76
C HIS A 443 -32.32 21.46 -6.62
N LYS A 444 -33.16 22.31 -6.02
CA LYS A 444 -33.95 23.33 -6.75
C LYS A 444 -33.08 24.33 -7.50
N SER A 445 -31.82 24.49 -7.09
CA SER A 445 -30.82 25.33 -7.77
C SER A 445 -30.03 24.56 -8.84
N ASN A 446 -30.49 23.36 -9.24
CA ASN A 446 -29.85 22.45 -10.20
C ASN A 446 -28.46 21.97 -9.79
N LEU A 447 -28.19 21.92 -8.48
CA LEU A 447 -26.94 21.40 -7.92
C LEU A 447 -27.15 20.00 -7.35
N LYS A 448 -26.05 19.25 -7.28
CA LYS A 448 -25.92 17.99 -6.56
C LYS A 448 -25.08 18.19 -5.30
N ILE A 449 -25.41 17.49 -4.22
CA ILE A 449 -24.68 17.62 -2.95
C ILE A 449 -23.79 16.41 -2.69
N ILE A 450 -22.55 16.69 -2.31
CA ILE A 450 -21.55 15.69 -1.92
C ILE A 450 -21.07 16.00 -0.50
N LEU A 451 -21.07 14.99 0.37
CA LEU A 451 -20.61 15.12 1.75
C LEU A 451 -19.25 14.45 1.95
N TRP A 452 -18.33 15.11 2.66
CA TRP A 452 -17.02 14.55 2.97
C TRP A 452 -17.12 13.36 3.94
N GLN A 453 -16.26 12.36 3.75
CA GLN A 453 -16.15 11.14 4.54
C GLN A 453 -14.67 10.73 4.69
N ILE A 454 -14.41 9.90 5.71
CA ILE A 454 -13.10 9.33 6.04
C ILE A 454 -13.29 7.88 6.52
N PRO A 455 -12.42 6.91 6.15
CA PRO A 455 -12.60 5.48 6.47
C PRO A 455 -12.21 5.08 7.91
N ILE A 456 -12.30 5.99 8.87
CA ILE A 456 -11.78 5.81 10.24
C ILE A 456 -12.86 5.99 11.31
N ILE A 457 -12.74 5.25 12.41
CA ILE A 457 -13.45 5.56 13.66
C ILE A 457 -12.50 6.43 14.48
N ASN A 458 -12.83 7.73 14.54
CA ASN A 458 -11.96 8.76 15.08
C ASN A 458 -11.47 8.46 16.51
N LYS A 459 -10.29 8.95 16.89
CA LYS A 459 -9.99 9.12 18.32
C LYS A 459 -10.22 10.57 18.70
N TYR A 460 -10.88 10.79 19.84
CA TYR A 460 -11.07 12.14 20.38
C TYR A 460 -9.78 12.96 20.39
N PHE A 461 -9.86 14.17 19.82
CA PHE A 461 -8.78 15.14 19.84
C PHE A 461 -8.77 16.00 21.12
N GLU A 462 -9.90 16.10 21.81
CA GLU A 462 -10.04 16.92 23.03
C GLU A 462 -10.36 16.05 24.24
N GLU A 463 -9.47 16.05 25.24
CA GLU A 463 -9.70 15.40 26.52
C GLU A 463 -10.95 16.00 27.19
N GLY A 464 -11.98 15.17 27.37
CA GLY A 464 -13.19 15.52 28.13
C GLY A 464 -14.48 15.61 27.32
N ILE A 465 -14.43 15.77 25.99
CA ILE A 465 -15.62 15.71 25.15
C ILE A 465 -15.91 14.25 24.80
N LYS A 466 -16.86 13.63 25.50
CA LYS A 466 -17.32 12.26 25.24
C LYS A 466 -18.62 12.27 24.43
N ASN A 467 -18.52 12.11 23.11
CA ASN A 467 -19.67 11.81 22.26
C ASN A 467 -20.15 10.37 22.57
N LYS A 468 -21.28 10.25 23.27
CA LYS A 468 -21.79 8.94 23.71
C LYS A 468 -22.03 7.98 22.55
N GLN A 469 -22.46 8.47 21.40
CA GLN A 469 -22.71 7.61 20.24
C GLN A 469 -21.43 7.06 19.66
N HIS A 470 -20.41 7.91 19.52
CA HIS A 470 -19.11 7.48 19.05
C HIS A 470 -18.50 6.37 19.94
N ILE A 471 -18.60 6.50 21.27
CA ILE A 471 -18.14 5.45 22.21
C ILE A 471 -18.90 4.13 21.98
N GLN A 472 -20.20 4.19 21.73
CA GLN A 472 -21.01 2.99 21.45
C GLN A 472 -20.58 2.33 20.13
N ASP A 473 -20.33 3.13 19.09
CA ASP A 473 -19.91 2.64 17.78
C ASP A 473 -18.50 2.05 17.82
N GLU A 474 -17.54 2.73 18.47
CA GLU A 474 -16.17 2.24 18.68
C GLU A 474 -16.17 0.92 19.44
N SER A 475 -16.89 0.85 20.57
CA SER A 475 -16.97 -0.37 21.39
C SER A 475 -17.52 -1.55 20.60
N TYR A 476 -18.59 -1.32 19.82
CA TYR A 476 -19.21 -2.35 19.00
C TYR A 476 -18.30 -2.81 17.86
N ALA A 477 -17.63 -1.87 17.17
CA ALA A 477 -16.71 -2.20 16.09
C ALA A 477 -15.51 -3.04 16.59
N VAL A 478 -14.98 -2.71 17.77
CA VAL A 478 -13.93 -3.51 18.42
C VAL A 478 -14.44 -4.88 18.83
N GLU A 479 -15.61 -4.96 19.47
CA GLU A 479 -16.23 -6.25 19.88
C GLU A 479 -16.48 -7.18 18.70
N LYS A 480 -16.89 -6.65 17.55
CA LYS A 480 -17.19 -7.43 16.34
C LYS A 480 -16.00 -7.66 15.42
N GLY A 481 -14.82 -7.10 15.72
CA GLY A 481 -13.66 -7.19 14.82
C GLY A 481 -13.92 -6.52 13.46
N PHE A 482 -14.61 -5.39 13.46
CA PHE A 482 -14.89 -4.61 12.24
C PHE A 482 -13.76 -3.66 11.85
N CYS A 483 -12.75 -3.52 12.71
CA CYS A 483 -11.56 -2.75 12.43
C CYS A 483 -10.47 -3.65 11.85
N VAL A 484 -9.51 -3.04 11.15
CA VAL A 484 -8.23 -3.71 10.86
C VAL A 484 -7.60 -4.14 12.19
N MET A 485 -7.00 -5.32 12.22
CA MET A 485 -6.43 -5.93 13.42
C MET A 485 -4.92 -6.14 13.23
N ASN A 486 -4.15 -5.99 14.30
CA ASN A 486 -2.74 -6.37 14.35
C ASN A 486 -2.61 -7.90 14.44
N GLU A 487 -1.41 -8.44 14.17
CA GLU A 487 -1.10 -9.88 14.34
C GLU A 487 -1.38 -10.43 15.75
N ASP A 488 -1.25 -9.61 16.79
CA ASP A 488 -1.55 -10.00 18.17
C ASP A 488 -3.05 -10.02 18.52
N GLY A 489 -3.91 -9.74 17.54
CA GLY A 489 -5.35 -9.72 17.70
C GLY A 489 -5.90 -8.43 18.32
N THR A 490 -5.07 -7.41 18.55
CA THR A 490 -5.53 -6.09 18.99
C THR A 490 -5.99 -5.22 17.81
N PRO A 491 -6.96 -4.29 17.99
CA PRO A 491 -7.37 -3.38 16.93
C PRO A 491 -6.22 -2.46 16.46
N TYR A 492 -6.04 -2.36 15.15
CA TYR A 492 -5.08 -1.47 14.53
C TYR A 492 -5.49 -0.01 14.76
N ARG A 493 -4.55 0.75 15.33
CA ARG A 493 -4.67 2.19 15.50
C ARG A 493 -3.58 2.88 14.70
N MET A 494 -3.98 3.90 13.94
CA MET A 494 -3.06 4.65 13.10
C MET A 494 -1.92 5.26 13.95
N PRO A 495 -0.65 4.95 13.67
CA PRO A 495 0.44 5.28 14.59
C PRO A 495 0.78 6.78 14.62
N TYR A 496 0.59 7.49 13.52
CA TYR A 496 0.88 8.92 13.39
C TYR A 496 0.08 9.53 12.23
N GLY A 497 0.29 10.83 11.99
CA GLY A 497 -0.26 11.53 10.84
C GLY A 497 -1.67 12.06 11.08
N TRP A 498 -2.36 12.35 9.98
CA TRP A 498 -3.75 12.78 10.03
C TRP A 498 -4.59 11.69 10.70
N PHE A 499 -5.48 12.04 11.64
CA PHE A 499 -6.29 11.10 12.43
C PHE A 499 -5.53 10.11 13.33
N ALA A 500 -4.33 10.45 13.80
CA ALA A 500 -3.50 9.59 14.65
C ALA A 500 -4.27 8.92 15.81
N ASN A 501 -4.14 7.59 15.82
CA ASN A 501 -4.66 6.58 16.73
C ASN A 501 -6.19 6.43 16.83
N SER A 502 -6.87 6.93 15.79
CA SER A 502 -8.15 6.41 15.31
C SER A 502 -8.03 4.94 14.87
N LEU A 503 -9.16 4.23 14.85
CA LEU A 503 -9.24 2.88 14.27
C LEU A 503 -9.54 2.97 12.78
N LEU A 504 -9.00 2.03 12.00
CA LEU A 504 -9.30 1.90 10.58
C LEU A 504 -10.36 0.83 10.36
N LEU A 505 -11.42 1.12 9.61
CA LEU A 505 -12.44 0.12 9.28
C LEU A 505 -11.87 -0.94 8.31
N ASP A 506 -12.17 -2.21 8.55
CA ASP A 506 -11.85 -3.28 7.61
C ASP A 506 -12.92 -3.40 6.51
N PHE A 507 -12.68 -2.78 5.34
CA PHE A 507 -13.57 -2.90 4.18
C PHE A 507 -13.50 -4.25 3.45
N SER A 508 -12.57 -5.14 3.82
CA SER A 508 -12.53 -6.53 3.33
C SER A 508 -13.57 -7.40 4.03
N ASN A 509 -13.96 -7.04 5.25
CA ASN A 509 -15.04 -7.67 6.00
C ASN A 509 -16.42 -7.19 5.47
N PRO A 510 -17.25 -8.09 4.91
CA PRO A 510 -18.57 -7.71 4.36
C PRO A 510 -19.53 -7.18 5.43
N ASP A 511 -19.47 -7.68 6.66
CA ASP A 511 -20.35 -7.26 7.76
C ASP A 511 -19.96 -5.87 8.27
N ALA A 512 -18.65 -5.60 8.37
CA ALA A 512 -18.13 -4.29 8.73
C ALA A 512 -18.55 -3.21 7.72
N LYS A 513 -18.48 -3.55 6.42
CA LYS A 513 -18.91 -2.69 5.31
C LYS A 513 -20.41 -2.39 5.36
N GLU A 514 -21.24 -3.41 5.58
CA GLU A 514 -22.68 -3.22 5.72
C GLU A 514 -23.01 -2.34 6.93
N TRP A 515 -22.41 -2.62 8.09
CA TRP A 515 -22.58 -1.81 9.29
C TRP A 515 -22.20 -0.35 9.05
N TRP A 516 -21.04 -0.09 8.44
CA TRP A 516 -20.54 1.24 8.16
C TRP A 516 -21.46 2.04 7.23
N PHE A 517 -21.90 1.44 6.11
CA PHE A 517 -22.81 2.09 5.17
C PHE A 517 -24.22 2.28 5.74
N ASN A 518 -24.69 1.36 6.60
CA ASN A 518 -25.97 1.50 7.29
C ASN A 518 -26.04 2.75 8.18
N LYS A 519 -24.93 3.19 8.78
CA LYS A 519 -24.86 4.43 9.57
C LYS A 519 -25.08 5.69 8.71
N ARG A 520 -24.66 5.67 7.44
CA ARG A 520 -24.79 6.79 6.49
C ARG A 520 -26.05 6.71 5.64
N ARG A 521 -26.77 5.58 5.67
CA ARG A 521 -27.87 5.28 4.76
C ARG A 521 -28.97 6.36 4.76
N TYR A 522 -29.28 6.94 5.91
CA TYR A 522 -30.29 8.00 6.03
C TYR A 522 -29.89 9.28 5.27
N LEU A 523 -28.59 9.55 5.07
CA LEU A 523 -28.11 10.68 4.27
C LEU A 523 -28.59 10.55 2.81
N ILE A 524 -28.68 9.33 2.30
CA ILE A 524 -29.18 9.06 0.95
C ILE A 524 -30.70 8.90 0.97
N GLU A 525 -31.22 7.98 1.78
CA GLU A 525 -32.64 7.57 1.73
C GLU A 525 -33.58 8.67 2.23
N ASP A 526 -33.21 9.38 3.30
CA ASP A 526 -34.09 10.39 3.93
C ASP A 526 -33.76 11.82 3.49
N LEU A 527 -32.48 12.10 3.20
CA LEU A 527 -31.96 13.43 2.88
C LEU A 527 -31.62 13.63 1.40
N SER A 528 -31.56 12.56 0.60
CA SER A 528 -31.25 12.64 -0.84
C SER A 528 -29.87 13.24 -1.16
N VAL A 529 -28.87 12.97 -0.32
CA VAL A 529 -27.47 13.27 -0.65
C VAL A 529 -27.06 12.48 -1.90
N ASP A 530 -26.38 13.13 -2.85
CA ASP A 530 -26.10 12.57 -4.17
C ASP A 530 -24.77 11.78 -4.24
N GLY A 531 -23.95 11.83 -3.18
CA GLY A 531 -22.71 11.08 -3.08
C GLY A 531 -21.78 11.57 -1.97
N PHE A 532 -20.57 11.02 -1.96
CA PHE A 532 -19.57 11.30 -0.92
C PHE A 532 -18.21 11.67 -1.51
N LYS A 533 -17.51 12.60 -0.87
CA LYS A 533 -16.08 12.83 -1.07
C LYS A 533 -15.35 11.93 -0.07
N THR A 534 -14.96 10.74 -0.52
CA THR A 534 -14.26 9.74 0.30
C THR A 534 -12.78 10.06 0.34
N ASP A 535 -12.36 10.77 1.38
CA ASP A 535 -11.00 11.26 1.56
C ASP A 535 -10.15 10.27 2.37
N GLY A 536 -8.83 10.45 2.30
CA GLY A 536 -7.85 9.58 2.95
C GLY A 536 -7.86 8.13 2.43
N GLY A 537 -7.33 7.24 3.26
CA GLY A 537 -7.17 5.82 2.93
C GLY A 537 -5.71 5.36 2.97
N GLU A 538 -4.76 6.29 3.03
CA GLU A 538 -3.32 6.04 3.11
C GLU A 538 -2.87 5.74 4.55
N PHE A 539 -3.63 4.89 5.26
CA PHE A 539 -3.54 4.72 6.71
C PHE A 539 -2.97 3.38 7.18
N ILE A 540 -2.59 2.49 6.27
CA ILE A 540 -1.99 1.20 6.60
C ILE A 540 -0.47 1.34 6.53
N PHE A 541 0.16 1.32 7.69
CA PHE A 541 1.61 1.44 7.82
C PHE A 541 2.28 0.09 8.14
N ASP A 542 1.62 -0.82 8.87
CA ASP A 542 2.23 -2.11 9.22
C ASP A 542 2.00 -3.18 8.14
N ASN A 543 2.96 -4.10 8.00
CA ASN A 543 2.92 -5.25 7.08
C ASN A 543 2.41 -6.54 7.76
N ASN A 544 2.00 -6.44 9.02
CA ASN A 544 1.68 -7.54 9.89
C ASN A 544 0.17 -7.69 10.03
#